data_AF-A0A2D7D6X5-F1
#
_entry.id   AF-A0A2D7D6X5-F1
#
_cell.length_a   1.000
_cell.length_b   1.000
_cell.length_c   1.000
_cell.angle_alpha   90.00
_cell.angle_beta   90.00
_cell.angle_gamma   90.00
#
_symmetry.space_group_name_H-M   'P 1'
#
loop_
_entity.id
_entity.type
_entity.pdbx_description
1 polymer ?
#
loop_
_entity_poly.entity_id
_entity_poly.type
_entity_poly.pdbx_seq_one_letter_code
_entity_poly.pdbx_strand_id
1 'polypeptide(L)'
;MTSIPPIPASEQEKYSSAISLSDMEIFIFPELLYSLVYANLISPRIWAWKEDPWFAKLDTMKPYKRIQRLKQFIIDHYEFNLDLDTWGLTTKEEELKRFAPFIDEETLSRSNALFGYEGDKHYFTLDIRKHFGLDKYTSNTIPYWKTETVEAMDAFQYKENYRVGAGECVSLSTLYAAALYIICDIPLEDIFLIATPLHSQNFILVNDGVLTNNRRLVTKNMWFNGTDLTGKAQRALRKEDVTIVANNLGHIHTFYPDATLPPEQF
;
A
#
# COMPACT_ATOMS: atom_id res chain seq x y z
N MET A 1 17.74 -4.05 31.68
CA MET A 1 17.58 -3.27 30.44
C MET A 1 18.41 -3.96 29.38
N THR A 2 17.78 -4.62 28.43
CA THR A 2 18.45 -5.13 27.23
C THR A 2 19.01 -3.94 26.47
N SER A 3 20.33 -3.92 26.23
CA SER A 3 20.94 -2.87 25.42
C SER A 3 20.39 -2.98 24.00
N ILE A 4 19.69 -1.94 23.54
CA ILE A 4 19.27 -1.86 22.15
C ILE A 4 20.55 -1.77 21.30
N PRO A 5 20.76 -2.68 20.34
CA PRO A 5 21.96 -2.63 19.50
C PRO A 5 21.99 -1.34 18.68
N PRO A 6 23.17 -0.74 18.45
CA PRO A 6 23.27 0.44 17.61
C PRO A 6 22.88 0.10 16.16
N ILE A 7 22.18 1.02 15.50
CA ILE A 7 21.84 0.91 14.09
C ILE A 7 23.12 1.16 13.27
N PRO A 8 23.54 0.23 12.38
CA PRO A 8 24.67 0.46 11.49
C PRO A 8 24.45 1.66 10.59
N ALA A 9 25.52 2.41 10.27
CA ALA A 9 25.42 3.59 9.40
C ALA A 9 24.81 3.27 8.01
N SER A 10 25.05 2.06 7.48
CA SER A 10 24.47 1.59 6.21
C SER A 10 22.95 1.41 6.27
N GLU A 11 22.38 1.20 7.45
CA GLU A 11 20.96 0.98 7.66
C GLU A 11 20.24 2.27 8.10
N GLN A 12 21.00 3.31 8.48
CA GLN A 12 20.45 4.52 9.08
C GLN A 12 19.36 5.17 8.20
N GLU A 13 19.57 5.22 6.89
CA GLU A 13 18.60 5.77 5.93
C GLU A 13 17.26 5.02 5.95
N LYS A 14 17.30 3.68 5.96
CA LYS A 14 16.09 2.84 6.02
C LYS A 14 15.34 3.05 7.33
N TYR A 15 16.05 3.05 8.45
CA TYR A 15 15.42 3.25 9.77
C TYR A 15 14.88 4.66 9.96
N SER A 16 15.55 5.70 9.43
CA SER A 16 14.99 7.06 9.43
C SER A 16 13.77 7.17 8.52
N SER A 17 13.79 6.45 7.39
CA SER A 17 12.67 6.39 6.45
C SER A 17 11.43 5.73 7.04
N ALA A 18 11.54 4.95 8.14
CA ALA A 18 10.38 4.45 8.87
C ALA A 18 9.57 5.56 9.57
N ILE A 19 10.15 6.75 9.78
CA ILE A 19 9.49 7.90 10.41
C ILE A 19 8.73 8.74 9.38
N SER A 20 9.36 9.00 8.23
CA SER A 20 8.78 9.74 7.12
C SER A 20 7.82 8.87 6.32
N LEU A 21 8.16 7.61 6.08
CA LEU A 21 7.35 6.56 5.49
C LEU A 21 6.65 7.00 4.20
N SER A 22 7.43 7.48 3.25
CA SER A 22 6.92 7.86 1.94
C SER A 22 6.79 6.68 0.97
N ASP A 23 5.94 6.82 -0.05
CA ASP A 23 5.79 5.82 -1.10
C ASP A 23 7.12 5.54 -1.81
N MET A 24 7.96 6.57 -2.01
CA MET A 24 9.32 6.44 -2.54
C MET A 24 10.21 5.60 -1.62
N GLU A 25 10.15 5.85 -0.31
CA GLU A 25 10.94 5.12 0.67
C GLU A 25 10.50 3.68 0.83
N ILE A 26 9.19 3.39 0.77
CA ILE A 26 8.66 2.03 0.78
C ILE A 26 9.11 1.27 -0.46
N PHE A 27 9.15 1.95 -1.61
CA PHE A 27 9.60 1.37 -2.86
C PHE A 27 11.10 1.06 -2.84
N ILE A 28 11.92 1.92 -2.23
CA ILE A 28 13.37 1.70 -2.10
C ILE A 28 13.67 0.69 -0.99
N PHE A 29 12.94 0.73 0.12
CA PHE A 29 13.11 -0.15 1.29
C PHE A 29 11.85 -0.99 1.49
N PRO A 30 11.69 -2.11 0.76
CA PRO A 30 10.47 -2.93 0.78
C PRO A 30 10.09 -3.47 2.17
N GLU A 31 11.05 -3.57 3.09
CA GLU A 31 10.79 -3.95 4.49
C GLU A 31 9.87 -2.96 5.21
N LEU A 32 9.86 -1.69 4.80
CA LEU A 32 8.99 -0.66 5.36
C LEU A 32 7.51 -0.94 5.06
N LEU A 33 7.20 -1.58 3.93
CA LEU A 33 5.83 -1.95 3.55
C LEU A 33 5.19 -2.85 4.61
N TYR A 34 5.88 -3.92 5.00
CA TYR A 34 5.35 -4.85 6.02
C TYR A 34 5.52 -4.29 7.44
N SER A 35 6.51 -3.44 7.67
CA SER A 35 6.65 -2.71 8.94
C SER A 35 5.41 -1.84 9.23
N LEU A 36 4.80 -1.24 8.21
CA LEU A 36 3.54 -0.51 8.34
C LEU A 36 2.36 -1.45 8.68
N VAL A 37 2.34 -2.67 8.15
CA VAL A 37 1.37 -3.70 8.60
C VAL A 37 1.55 -3.98 10.08
N TYR A 38 2.79 -4.16 10.56
CA TYR A 38 3.06 -4.35 11.98
C TYR A 38 2.62 -3.16 12.83
N ALA A 39 2.85 -1.93 12.38
CA ALA A 39 2.36 -0.72 13.07
C ALA A 39 0.83 -0.75 13.23
N ASN A 40 0.10 -1.14 12.17
CA ASN A 40 -1.35 -1.29 12.23
C ASN A 40 -1.79 -2.48 13.10
N LEU A 41 -1.03 -3.58 13.15
CA LEU A 41 -1.34 -4.75 13.99
C LEU A 41 -1.22 -4.46 15.48
N ILE A 42 -0.25 -3.63 15.88
CA ILE A 42 -0.07 -3.21 17.28
C ILE A 42 -0.98 -2.03 17.67
N SER A 43 -1.59 -1.36 16.69
CA SER A 43 -2.52 -0.27 16.92
C SER A 43 -3.76 -0.74 17.67
N PRO A 44 -4.16 -0.13 18.80
CA PRO A 44 -5.40 -0.48 19.48
C PRO A 44 -6.65 -0.14 18.65
N ARG A 45 -6.52 0.68 17.59
CA ARG A 45 -7.65 1.15 16.79
C ARG A 45 -8.38 0.02 16.08
N ILE A 46 -7.65 -0.88 15.43
CA ILE A 46 -8.25 -2.02 14.71
C ILE A 46 -8.78 -3.05 15.70
N TRP A 47 -8.08 -3.30 16.81
CA TRP A 47 -8.56 -4.22 17.85
C TRP A 47 -9.89 -3.79 18.45
N ALA A 48 -10.13 -2.49 18.62
CA ALA A 48 -11.40 -1.96 19.10
C ALA A 48 -12.58 -2.31 18.17
N TRP A 49 -12.33 -2.56 16.88
CA TRP A 49 -13.39 -2.96 15.95
C TRP A 49 -13.99 -4.33 16.28
N LYS A 50 -13.29 -5.19 17.04
CA LYS A 50 -13.86 -6.47 17.50
C LYS A 50 -15.11 -6.29 18.37
N GLU A 51 -15.25 -5.14 19.01
CA GLU A 51 -16.40 -4.79 19.85
C GLU A 51 -17.51 -4.08 19.06
N ASP A 52 -17.27 -3.73 17.79
CA ASP A 52 -18.25 -3.03 16.96
C ASP A 52 -19.40 -3.97 16.55
N PRO A 53 -20.68 -3.57 16.75
CA PRO A 53 -21.84 -4.37 16.35
C PRO A 53 -21.86 -4.81 14.88
N TRP A 54 -21.18 -4.07 13.99
CA TRP A 54 -21.00 -4.42 12.59
C TRP A 54 -20.37 -5.81 12.42
N PHE A 55 -19.46 -6.19 13.31
CA PHE A 55 -18.75 -7.46 13.27
C PHE A 55 -19.37 -8.55 14.15
N ALA A 56 -20.57 -8.33 14.69
CA ALA A 56 -21.28 -9.36 15.44
C ALA A 56 -21.53 -10.63 14.59
N LYS A 57 -21.33 -11.80 15.22
CA LYS A 57 -21.53 -13.15 14.65
C LYS A 57 -20.65 -13.47 13.43
N LEU A 58 -19.52 -12.79 13.30
CA LEU A 58 -18.63 -12.96 12.16
C LEU A 58 -17.97 -14.34 12.12
N ASP A 59 -17.80 -14.98 13.28
CA ASP A 59 -17.36 -16.37 13.47
C ASP A 59 -18.29 -17.41 12.80
N THR A 60 -19.58 -17.10 12.66
CA THR A 60 -20.56 -17.98 12.00
C THR A 60 -20.49 -17.90 10.47
N MET A 61 -19.71 -16.98 9.91
CA MET A 61 -19.67 -16.71 8.48
C MET A 61 -18.51 -17.44 7.79
N LYS A 62 -18.73 -17.84 6.53
CA LYS A 62 -17.65 -18.35 5.68
C LYS A 62 -16.55 -17.28 5.47
N PRO A 63 -15.27 -17.66 5.32
CA PRO A 63 -14.14 -16.74 5.20
C PRO A 63 -14.38 -15.55 4.24
N TYR A 64 -14.82 -15.83 3.01
CA TYR A 64 -15.08 -14.78 2.02
C TYR A 64 -16.18 -13.77 2.44
N LYS A 65 -17.20 -14.22 3.19
CA LYS A 65 -18.25 -13.32 3.69
C LYS A 65 -17.73 -12.39 4.79
N ARG A 66 -16.79 -12.85 5.61
CA ARG A 66 -16.07 -12.02 6.60
C ARG A 66 -15.30 -10.90 5.89
N ILE A 67 -14.52 -11.26 4.86
CA ILE A 67 -13.75 -10.31 4.04
C ILE A 67 -14.66 -9.26 3.38
N GLN A 68 -15.80 -9.66 2.82
CA GLN A 68 -16.77 -8.73 2.23
C GLN A 68 -17.33 -7.73 3.25
N ARG A 69 -17.60 -8.18 4.48
CA ARG A 69 -18.10 -7.34 5.57
C ARG A 69 -17.03 -6.36 6.06
N LEU A 70 -15.78 -6.81 6.18
CA LEU A 70 -14.64 -5.95 6.48
C LEU A 70 -14.43 -4.89 5.41
N LYS A 71 -14.42 -5.29 4.12
CA LYS A 71 -14.31 -4.35 3.00
C LYS A 71 -15.36 -3.25 3.08
N GLN A 72 -16.60 -3.61 3.39
CA GLN A 72 -17.67 -2.63 3.50
C GLN A 72 -17.43 -1.68 4.69
N PHE A 73 -17.02 -2.21 5.86
CA PHE A 73 -16.65 -1.38 7.01
C PHE A 73 -15.56 -0.36 6.65
N ILE A 74 -14.48 -0.80 6.01
CA ILE A 74 -13.38 0.10 5.62
C ILE A 74 -13.87 1.17 4.63
N ILE A 75 -14.69 0.82 3.64
CA ILE A 75 -15.23 1.80 2.67
C ILE A 75 -16.13 2.85 3.33
N ASP A 76 -16.84 2.47 4.40
CA ASP A 76 -17.74 3.38 5.11
C ASP A 76 -17.00 4.31 6.09
N HIS A 77 -15.77 3.95 6.49
CA HIS A 77 -14.97 4.68 7.49
C HIS A 77 -13.70 5.33 6.95
N TYR A 78 -13.25 4.96 5.74
CA TYR A 78 -12.05 5.48 5.12
C TYR A 78 -12.27 5.85 3.66
N GLU A 79 -11.85 7.06 3.32
CA GLU A 79 -11.77 7.55 1.95
C GLU A 79 -10.36 7.34 1.38
N PHE A 80 -10.27 7.20 0.06
CA PHE A 80 -8.99 7.21 -0.62
C PHE A 80 -8.51 8.65 -0.72
N ASN A 81 -7.37 8.94 -0.10
CA ASN A 81 -6.75 10.26 -0.12
C ASN A 81 -5.92 10.44 -1.40
N LEU A 82 -6.11 11.58 -2.06
CA LEU A 82 -5.29 12.04 -3.20
C LEU A 82 -4.72 13.45 -2.98
N ASP A 83 -4.86 14.01 -1.78
CA ASP A 83 -4.38 15.35 -1.50
C ASP A 83 -2.85 15.35 -1.32
N LEU A 84 -2.15 15.56 -2.45
CA LEU A 84 -0.68 15.51 -2.57
C LEU A 84 0.04 16.59 -1.75
N ASP A 85 -0.65 17.64 -1.32
CA ASP A 85 -0.05 18.74 -0.55
C ASP A 85 -0.03 18.45 0.96
N THR A 86 -0.59 17.31 1.41
CA THR A 86 -0.80 17.03 2.84
C THR A 86 0.50 16.95 3.65
N TRP A 87 1.59 16.52 3.03
CA TRP A 87 2.81 16.11 3.71
C TRP A 87 4.05 16.93 3.36
N GLY A 88 3.90 17.93 2.49
CA GLY A 88 4.96 18.85 2.10
C GLY A 88 5.51 18.59 0.69
N LEU A 89 6.59 19.29 0.37
CA LEU A 89 7.24 19.29 -0.95
C LEU A 89 8.73 18.98 -0.79
N THR A 90 9.30 18.28 -1.78
CA THR A 90 10.74 18.05 -1.95
C THR A 90 11.15 18.38 -3.39
N THR A 91 12.40 18.14 -3.77
CA THR A 91 12.87 18.26 -5.15
C THR A 91 13.42 16.96 -5.71
N LYS A 92 13.29 16.78 -7.03
CA LYS A 92 13.80 15.56 -7.69
C LYS A 92 15.29 15.38 -7.45
N GLU A 93 16.03 16.47 -7.55
CA GLU A 93 17.49 16.51 -7.35
C GLU A 93 17.89 16.06 -5.93
N GLU A 94 17.17 16.52 -4.90
CA GLU A 94 17.43 16.14 -3.51
C GLU A 94 17.19 14.65 -3.28
N GLU A 95 16.06 14.10 -3.75
CA GLU A 95 15.75 12.67 -3.58
C GLU A 95 16.68 11.78 -4.42
N LEU A 96 17.04 12.16 -5.65
CA LEU A 96 18.05 11.46 -6.46
C LEU A 96 19.38 11.36 -5.71
N LYS A 97 19.84 12.47 -5.15
CA LYS A 97 21.09 12.52 -4.41
C LYS A 97 21.02 11.69 -3.11
N ARG A 98 19.89 11.73 -2.42
CA ARG A 98 19.63 10.98 -1.18
C ARG A 98 19.68 9.47 -1.43
N PHE A 99 19.06 9.01 -2.51
CA PHE A 99 18.90 7.57 -2.78
C PHE A 99 19.96 6.95 -3.68
N ALA A 100 20.85 7.74 -4.29
CA ALA A 100 21.96 7.25 -5.10
C ALA A 100 22.80 6.09 -4.49
N PRO A 101 23.00 6.01 -3.16
CA PRO A 101 23.71 4.86 -2.57
C PRO A 101 22.93 3.53 -2.59
N PHE A 102 21.61 3.56 -2.78
CA PHE A 102 20.73 2.39 -2.63
C PHE A 102 20.16 1.90 -3.96
N ILE A 103 19.99 2.82 -4.92
CA ILE A 103 19.39 2.53 -6.22
C ILE A 103 20.02 3.44 -7.28
N ASP A 104 20.35 2.85 -8.43
CA ASP A 104 20.89 3.60 -9.55
C ASP A 104 19.78 4.36 -10.30
N GLU A 105 20.14 5.49 -10.91
CA GLU A 105 19.21 6.38 -11.60
C GLU A 105 18.47 5.68 -12.76
N GLU A 106 19.09 4.71 -13.44
CA GLU A 106 18.44 3.97 -14.53
C GLU A 106 17.30 3.11 -13.99
N THR A 107 17.55 2.33 -12.94
CA THR A 107 16.53 1.55 -12.23
C THR A 107 15.45 2.45 -11.64
N LEU A 108 15.84 3.59 -11.10
CA LEU A 108 14.94 4.58 -10.56
C LEU A 108 14.02 5.21 -11.60
N SER A 109 14.55 5.56 -12.78
CA SER A 109 13.80 6.15 -13.89
C SER A 109 12.81 5.17 -14.52
N ARG A 110 13.10 3.86 -14.45
CA ARG A 110 12.18 2.79 -14.85
C ARG A 110 11.04 2.64 -13.85
N SER A 111 11.29 2.98 -12.58
CA SER A 111 10.26 3.09 -11.56
C SER A 111 9.53 4.41 -11.71
N ASN A 112 8.23 4.35 -12.01
CA ASN A 112 7.39 5.54 -11.94
C ASN A 112 7.25 6.11 -10.50
N ALA A 113 7.91 5.51 -9.49
CA ALA A 113 7.72 5.81 -8.07
C ALA A 113 8.23 7.20 -7.63
N LEU A 114 9.21 7.80 -8.31
CA LEU A 114 9.85 9.02 -7.76
C LEU A 114 9.46 10.36 -8.39
N PHE A 115 9.16 10.44 -9.69
CA PHE A 115 9.25 11.74 -10.38
C PHE A 115 8.01 12.19 -11.13
N GLY A 116 6.88 11.60 -10.79
CA GLY A 116 5.64 11.85 -11.50
C GLY A 116 5.59 11.04 -12.78
N TYR A 117 4.38 10.53 -13.02
CA TYR A 117 4.08 9.56 -14.03
C TYR A 117 4.46 10.03 -15.46
N GLU A 118 5.40 9.32 -16.10
CA GLU A 118 5.57 9.30 -17.56
C GLU A 118 5.09 7.97 -18.18
N GLY A 119 4.57 7.04 -17.36
CA GLY A 119 4.12 5.69 -17.74
C GLY A 119 2.90 5.61 -18.69
N ASP A 120 2.87 4.52 -19.48
CA ASP A 120 1.90 4.11 -20.53
C ASP A 120 0.93 5.20 -21.07
N LYS A 121 1.11 5.55 -22.37
CA LYS A 121 0.23 6.39 -23.22
C LYS A 121 -1.27 6.09 -23.08
N HIS A 122 -1.67 4.90 -22.62
CA HIS A 122 -3.07 4.59 -22.36
C HIS A 122 -3.66 5.25 -21.10
N TYR A 123 -2.88 5.46 -20.03
CA TYR A 123 -3.37 6.20 -18.87
C TYR A 123 -3.47 7.72 -19.13
N PHE A 124 -2.69 8.23 -20.10
CA PHE A 124 -2.82 9.61 -20.59
C PHE A 124 -4.19 9.91 -21.25
N THR A 125 -4.94 8.88 -21.68
CA THR A 125 -6.32 9.09 -22.15
C THR A 125 -7.31 9.40 -21.01
N LEU A 126 -6.92 9.16 -19.75
CA LEU A 126 -7.73 9.39 -18.54
C LEU A 126 -7.35 10.68 -17.77
N ASP A 127 -6.47 11.53 -18.31
CA ASP A 127 -6.00 12.77 -17.67
C ASP A 127 -5.60 12.58 -16.20
N ILE A 128 -4.90 11.47 -15.93
CA ILE A 128 -4.51 11.08 -14.58
C ILE A 128 -3.65 12.15 -13.89
N ARG A 129 -2.79 12.87 -14.63
CA ARG A 129 -1.99 13.95 -14.03
C ARG A 129 -2.90 15.00 -13.41
N LYS A 130 -3.97 15.40 -14.10
CA LYS A 130 -4.97 16.31 -13.54
C LYS A 130 -5.80 15.65 -12.43
N HIS A 131 -6.12 14.37 -12.57
CA HIS A 131 -6.85 13.62 -11.54
C HIS A 131 -6.11 13.57 -10.20
N PHE A 132 -4.79 13.40 -10.25
CA PHE A 132 -3.90 13.41 -9.11
C PHE A 132 -3.40 14.84 -8.77
N GLY A 133 -3.72 15.88 -9.53
CA GLY A 133 -3.17 17.23 -9.30
C GLY A 133 -1.67 17.39 -9.61
N LEU A 134 -1.07 16.41 -10.30
CA LEU A 134 0.31 16.41 -10.78
C LEU A 134 0.58 17.43 -11.89
N ASP A 135 -0.46 17.97 -12.51
CA ASP A 135 -0.36 19.06 -13.48
C ASP A 135 0.15 20.36 -12.85
N LYS A 136 -0.01 20.54 -11.53
CA LYS A 136 0.53 21.68 -10.78
C LYS A 136 2.05 21.64 -10.63
N TYR A 137 2.65 20.44 -10.67
CA TYR A 137 4.10 20.24 -10.53
C TYR A 137 4.76 20.08 -11.90
N THR A 138 5.07 21.22 -12.52
CA THR A 138 5.77 21.29 -13.82
C THR A 138 7.26 21.58 -13.69
N SER A 139 7.76 21.75 -12.46
CA SER A 139 9.14 22.09 -12.13
C SER A 139 9.88 20.92 -11.45
N ASN A 140 11.06 21.19 -10.90
CA ASN A 140 11.84 20.24 -10.09
C ASN A 140 11.18 19.92 -8.74
N THR A 141 10.17 20.69 -8.31
CA THR A 141 9.47 20.48 -7.05
C THR A 141 8.42 19.38 -7.20
N ILE A 142 8.42 18.42 -6.28
CA ILE A 142 7.48 17.30 -6.24
C ILE A 142 6.82 17.20 -4.85
N PRO A 143 5.59 16.70 -4.76
CA PRO A 143 4.96 16.39 -3.49
C PRO A 143 5.70 15.26 -2.78
N TYR A 144 5.76 15.34 -1.46
CA TYR A 144 6.31 14.29 -0.63
C TYR A 144 5.20 13.35 -0.17
N TRP A 145 4.97 12.25 -0.90
CA TRP A 145 3.86 11.32 -0.64
C TRP A 145 4.14 10.44 0.58
N LYS A 146 3.56 10.79 1.72
CA LYS A 146 3.68 10.02 2.95
C LYS A 146 2.50 9.07 3.13
N THR A 147 2.84 7.85 3.50
CA THR A 147 1.92 6.81 3.89
C THR A 147 1.52 6.92 5.36
N GLU A 148 0.33 6.42 5.70
CA GLU A 148 -0.30 6.64 7.01
C GLU A 148 -0.55 5.33 7.77
N THR A 149 -0.27 5.33 9.07
CA THR A 149 -0.82 4.32 9.99
C THR A 149 -2.32 4.58 10.19
N VAL A 150 -3.05 3.59 10.69
CA VAL A 150 -4.49 3.72 10.95
C VAL A 150 -4.83 4.91 11.88
N GLU A 151 -3.99 5.26 12.86
CA GLU A 151 -4.18 6.45 13.70
C GLU A 151 -4.06 7.75 12.91
N ALA A 152 -3.07 7.84 12.02
CA ALA A 152 -2.91 8.99 11.14
C ALA A 152 -4.07 9.07 10.15
N MET A 153 -4.53 7.93 9.63
CA MET A 153 -5.71 7.85 8.76
C MET A 153 -6.97 8.37 9.47
N ASP A 154 -7.17 7.98 10.74
CA ASP A 154 -8.30 8.45 11.55
C ASP A 154 -8.30 9.96 11.76
N ALA A 155 -7.12 10.59 11.81
CA ALA A 155 -6.99 12.02 12.06
C ALA A 155 -7.51 12.88 10.89
N PHE A 156 -7.60 12.33 9.67
CA PHE A 156 -8.11 13.07 8.51
C PHE A 156 -9.52 13.61 8.72
N GLN A 157 -10.36 12.95 9.54
CA GLN A 157 -11.71 13.45 9.85
C GLN A 157 -11.72 14.86 10.48
N TYR A 158 -10.57 15.33 11.00
CA TYR A 158 -10.41 16.67 11.58
C TYR A 158 -9.88 17.71 10.57
N LYS A 159 -9.54 17.30 9.34
CA LYS A 159 -9.10 18.18 8.25
C LYS A 159 -10.31 18.69 7.46
N GLU A 160 -10.23 19.92 6.96
CA GLU A 160 -11.27 20.49 6.11
C GLU A 160 -11.53 19.58 4.89
N ASN A 161 -12.82 19.44 4.52
CA ASN A 161 -13.30 18.61 3.40
C ASN A 161 -13.28 17.09 3.59
N TYR A 162 -12.80 16.57 4.73
CA TYR A 162 -12.90 15.15 5.06
C TYR A 162 -14.06 14.90 6.03
N ARG A 163 -14.80 13.82 5.81
CA ARG A 163 -15.93 13.42 6.68
C ARG A 163 -15.60 12.23 7.56
N VAL A 164 -14.66 11.41 7.12
CA VAL A 164 -14.23 10.17 7.75
C VAL A 164 -12.70 10.11 7.69
N GLY A 165 -12.10 9.01 8.14
CA GLY A 165 -10.66 8.81 7.98
C GLY A 165 -10.26 8.76 6.51
N ALA A 166 -8.99 8.91 6.20
CA ALA A 166 -8.51 8.80 4.83
C ALA A 166 -7.06 8.30 4.77
N GLY A 167 -6.66 7.73 3.65
CA GLY A 167 -5.27 7.38 3.41
C GLY A 167 -5.00 7.01 1.96
N GLU A 168 -3.72 6.98 1.62
CA GLU A 168 -3.24 6.60 0.29
C GLU A 168 -3.32 5.08 0.04
N CYS A 169 -2.89 4.62 -1.14
CA CYS A 169 -3.12 3.24 -1.56
C CYS A 169 -2.34 2.24 -0.71
N VAL A 170 -1.11 2.59 -0.31
CA VAL A 170 -0.29 1.77 0.58
C VAL A 170 -0.91 1.75 1.99
N SER A 171 -1.40 2.88 2.49
CA SER A 171 -2.09 2.99 3.80
C SER A 171 -3.32 2.08 3.84
N LEU A 172 -4.17 2.14 2.81
CA LEU A 172 -5.34 1.26 2.70
C LEU A 172 -4.94 -0.22 2.57
N SER A 173 -3.92 -0.55 1.77
CA SER A 173 -3.45 -1.93 1.61
C SER A 173 -2.96 -2.53 2.93
N THR A 174 -2.18 -1.77 3.70
CA THR A 174 -1.67 -2.23 5.01
C THR A 174 -2.76 -2.25 6.09
N LEU A 175 -3.74 -1.33 6.05
CA LEU A 175 -4.94 -1.37 6.88
C LEU A 175 -5.75 -2.65 6.62
N TYR A 176 -5.99 -2.98 5.33
CA TYR A 176 -6.67 -4.22 4.95
C TYR A 176 -5.92 -5.43 5.49
N ALA A 177 -4.60 -5.51 5.32
CA ALA A 177 -3.82 -6.64 5.79
C ALA A 177 -3.95 -6.86 7.31
N ALA A 178 -3.78 -5.80 8.11
CA ALA A 178 -3.91 -5.88 9.56
C ALA A 178 -5.35 -6.25 9.99
N ALA A 179 -6.36 -5.64 9.38
CA ALA A 179 -7.75 -5.91 9.73
C ALA A 179 -8.23 -7.30 9.28
N LEU A 180 -7.72 -7.84 8.17
CA LEU A 180 -7.98 -9.21 7.74
C LEU A 180 -7.50 -10.22 8.80
N TYR A 181 -6.32 -9.98 9.37
CA TYR A 181 -5.82 -10.80 10.46
C TYR A 181 -6.64 -10.64 11.74
N ILE A 182 -6.80 -9.41 12.23
CA ILE A 182 -7.43 -9.13 13.54
C ILE A 182 -8.93 -9.46 13.56
N ILE A 183 -9.64 -9.11 12.49
CA ILE A 183 -11.12 -9.16 12.43
C ILE A 183 -11.61 -10.40 11.70
N CYS A 184 -10.93 -10.84 10.64
CA CYS A 184 -11.40 -11.96 9.82
C CYS A 184 -10.72 -13.29 10.12
N ASP A 185 -9.80 -13.34 11.11
CA ASP A 185 -8.99 -14.51 11.46
C ASP A 185 -8.31 -15.16 10.24
N ILE A 186 -7.79 -14.33 9.32
CA ILE A 186 -7.00 -14.79 8.18
C ILE A 186 -5.53 -14.80 8.60
N PRO A 187 -4.81 -15.93 8.51
CA PRO A 187 -3.38 -15.98 8.85
C PRO A 187 -2.55 -14.97 8.05
N LEU A 188 -1.49 -14.43 8.65
CA LEU A 188 -0.66 -13.42 7.98
C LEU A 188 0.07 -13.97 6.76
N GLU A 189 0.44 -15.26 6.81
CA GLU A 189 1.06 -16.00 5.70
C GLU A 189 0.14 -16.13 4.49
N ASP A 190 -1.18 -16.05 4.69
CA ASP A 190 -2.20 -16.10 3.64
C ASP A 190 -2.54 -14.70 3.08
N ILE A 191 -1.88 -13.64 3.55
CA ILE A 191 -2.10 -12.25 3.14
C ILE A 191 -0.83 -11.69 2.53
N PHE A 192 -0.86 -11.50 1.21
CA PHE A 192 0.23 -10.92 0.44
C PHE A 192 -0.09 -9.47 0.12
N LEU A 193 0.87 -8.57 0.32
CA LEU A 193 0.87 -7.23 -0.24
C LEU A 193 1.52 -7.28 -1.61
N ILE A 194 0.85 -6.68 -2.58
CA ILE A 194 1.30 -6.58 -3.97
C ILE A 194 1.36 -5.10 -4.29
N ALA A 195 2.54 -4.62 -4.66
CA ALA A 195 2.74 -3.23 -5.06
C ALA A 195 3.30 -3.15 -6.48
N THR A 196 2.71 -2.25 -7.26
CA THR A 196 3.27 -1.70 -8.49
C THR A 196 3.74 -0.27 -8.17
N PRO A 197 4.47 0.39 -9.08
CA PRO A 197 4.83 1.80 -8.89
C PRO A 197 3.64 2.77 -8.78
N LEU A 198 2.41 2.32 -9.00
CA LEU A 198 1.20 3.15 -9.00
C LEU A 198 0.14 2.73 -8.00
N HIS A 199 0.25 1.52 -7.49
CA HIS A 199 -0.83 0.96 -6.71
C HIS A 199 -0.34 -0.12 -5.78
N SER A 200 -0.83 -0.08 -4.54
CA SER A 200 -0.68 -1.15 -3.58
C SER A 200 -2.03 -1.79 -3.28
N GLN A 201 -2.02 -3.11 -3.19
CA GLN A 201 -3.20 -3.93 -2.96
C GLN A 201 -2.82 -5.23 -2.25
N ASN A 202 -3.82 -6.03 -1.90
CA ASN A 202 -3.62 -7.32 -1.22
C ASN A 202 -4.09 -8.47 -2.09
N PHE A 203 -3.39 -9.59 -2.02
CA PHE A 203 -3.85 -10.90 -2.46
C PHE A 203 -4.01 -11.82 -1.26
N ILE A 204 -5.17 -12.46 -1.17
CA ILE A 204 -5.58 -13.23 0.01
C ILE A 204 -5.82 -14.67 -0.43
N LEU A 205 -5.10 -15.62 0.17
CA LEU A 205 -5.21 -17.06 -0.08
C LEU A 205 -6.47 -17.66 0.57
N VAL A 206 -7.63 -17.16 0.18
CA VAL A 206 -8.94 -17.69 0.58
C VAL A 206 -9.68 -18.19 -0.64
N ASN A 207 -10.17 -19.44 -0.58
CA ASN A 207 -10.71 -20.17 -1.72
C ASN A 207 -9.66 -20.22 -2.87
N ASP A 208 -10.02 -19.77 -4.08
CA ASP A 208 -9.12 -19.69 -5.24
C ASP A 208 -8.33 -18.38 -5.35
N GLY A 209 -8.34 -17.55 -4.29
CA GLY A 209 -7.68 -16.24 -4.26
C GLY A 209 -8.63 -15.06 -4.40
N VAL A 210 -8.37 -14.01 -3.61
CA VAL A 210 -9.11 -12.74 -3.62
C VAL A 210 -8.13 -11.56 -3.65
N LEU A 211 -8.31 -10.65 -4.60
CA LEU A 211 -7.61 -9.38 -4.64
C LEU A 211 -8.45 -8.28 -3.99
N THR A 212 -7.81 -7.41 -3.21
CA THR A 212 -8.35 -6.10 -2.87
C THR A 212 -7.98 -5.09 -3.96
N ASN A 213 -8.76 -4.03 -4.11
CA ASN A 213 -8.39 -2.84 -4.89
C ASN A 213 -9.14 -1.69 -4.25
N ASN A 214 -8.48 -0.90 -3.39
CA ASN A 214 -9.00 0.20 -2.53
C ASN A 214 -10.45 0.07 -2.02
N ARG A 215 -11.45 0.09 -2.93
CA ARG A 215 -12.89 0.01 -2.68
C ARG A 215 -13.58 -1.27 -3.19
N ARG A 216 -12.85 -2.26 -3.70
CA ARG A 216 -13.39 -3.46 -4.37
C ARG A 216 -12.67 -4.73 -3.94
N LEU A 217 -13.37 -5.85 -4.11
CA LEU A 217 -12.81 -7.19 -4.01
C LEU A 217 -13.00 -7.89 -5.36
N VAL A 218 -11.97 -8.57 -5.83
CA VAL A 218 -11.97 -9.29 -7.11
C VAL A 218 -11.58 -10.74 -6.84
N THR A 219 -12.49 -11.66 -7.13
CA THR A 219 -12.22 -13.10 -7.10
C THR A 219 -11.63 -13.57 -8.43
N LYS A 220 -10.99 -14.73 -8.45
CA LYS A 220 -10.54 -15.39 -9.69
C LYS A 220 -11.63 -15.43 -10.76
N ASN A 221 -12.85 -15.83 -10.42
CA ASN A 221 -13.97 -15.87 -11.38
C ASN A 221 -14.31 -14.49 -11.96
N MET A 222 -14.36 -13.45 -11.11
CA MET A 222 -14.58 -12.07 -11.57
C MET A 222 -13.46 -11.57 -12.50
N TRP A 223 -12.29 -12.17 -12.35
CA TRP A 223 -11.13 -11.86 -13.16
C TRP A 223 -11.17 -12.50 -14.55
N PHE A 224 -12.02 -13.49 -14.80
CA PHE A 224 -12.11 -14.19 -16.09
C PHE A 224 -13.51 -14.18 -16.71
N ASN A 225 -14.50 -13.56 -16.08
CA ASN A 225 -15.90 -13.60 -16.55
C ASN A 225 -16.26 -12.59 -17.65
N GLY A 226 -15.28 -11.84 -18.19
CA GLY A 226 -15.45 -10.98 -19.36
C GLY A 226 -16.29 -9.71 -19.14
N THR A 227 -16.54 -9.33 -17.89
CA THR A 227 -17.30 -8.10 -17.57
C THR A 227 -16.42 -6.84 -17.65
N ASP A 228 -17.03 -5.65 -17.62
CA ASP A 228 -16.29 -4.39 -17.47
C ASP A 228 -15.38 -4.39 -16.24
N LEU A 229 -15.80 -5.08 -15.16
CA LEU A 229 -14.99 -5.24 -13.96
C LEU A 229 -13.76 -6.11 -14.24
N THR A 230 -13.88 -7.16 -15.05
CA THR A 230 -12.74 -7.94 -15.54
C THR A 230 -11.75 -7.06 -16.28
N GLY A 231 -12.23 -6.24 -17.22
CA GLY A 231 -11.38 -5.32 -17.99
C GLY A 231 -10.75 -4.20 -17.16
N LYS A 232 -11.31 -3.87 -15.99
CA LYS A 232 -10.71 -2.95 -15.02
C LYS A 232 -9.69 -3.66 -14.12
N ALA A 233 -10.03 -4.84 -13.59
CA ALA A 233 -9.18 -5.62 -12.69
C ALA A 233 -7.92 -6.17 -13.39
N GLN A 234 -8.05 -6.64 -14.64
CA GLN A 234 -6.90 -7.10 -15.43
C GLN A 234 -5.98 -5.96 -15.89
N ARG A 235 -6.46 -4.71 -15.89
CA ARG A 235 -5.75 -3.59 -16.51
C ARG A 235 -4.41 -3.31 -15.83
N ALA A 236 -4.44 -3.19 -14.50
CA ALA A 236 -3.24 -2.94 -13.70
C ALA A 236 -2.22 -4.06 -13.92
N LEU A 237 -2.61 -5.31 -13.68
CA LEU A 237 -1.68 -6.46 -13.74
C LEU A 237 -1.25 -6.90 -15.15
N ARG A 238 -1.84 -6.35 -16.22
CA ARG A 238 -1.40 -6.62 -17.61
C ARG A 238 -0.49 -5.53 -18.18
N LYS A 239 -0.46 -4.36 -17.55
CA LYS A 239 0.21 -3.16 -18.06
C LYS A 239 1.18 -2.55 -17.07
N GLU A 240 1.20 -3.07 -15.85
CA GLU A 240 2.11 -2.66 -14.79
C GLU A 240 2.85 -3.89 -14.30
N ASP A 241 4.16 -3.72 -14.11
CA ASP A 241 4.99 -4.72 -13.49
C ASP A 241 4.73 -4.71 -11.98
N VAL A 242 4.44 -5.88 -11.43
CA VAL A 242 4.45 -6.07 -9.97
C VAL A 242 5.89 -5.97 -9.52
N THR A 243 6.20 -4.92 -8.76
CA THR A 243 7.56 -4.66 -8.27
C THR A 243 7.80 -5.34 -6.93
N ILE A 244 6.80 -5.32 -6.05
CA ILE A 244 6.91 -5.84 -4.68
C ILE A 244 5.84 -6.90 -4.44
N VAL A 245 6.27 -8.04 -3.89
CA VAL A 245 5.38 -9.02 -3.27
C VAL A 245 5.91 -9.27 -1.86
N ALA A 246 5.08 -9.07 -0.83
CA ALA A 246 5.51 -9.21 0.56
C ALA A 246 4.44 -9.88 1.44
N ASN A 247 4.86 -10.67 2.42
CA ASN A 247 4.03 -11.12 3.55
C ASN A 247 4.87 -11.09 4.87
N ASN A 248 4.38 -11.69 5.96
CA ASN A 248 5.10 -11.70 7.24
C ASN A 248 6.43 -12.47 7.23
N LEU A 249 6.65 -13.31 6.22
CA LEU A 249 7.86 -14.13 6.10
C LEU A 249 8.96 -13.45 5.30
N GLY A 250 8.63 -12.41 4.52
CA GLY A 250 9.62 -11.68 3.72
C GLY A 250 9.01 -10.96 2.52
N HIS A 251 9.87 -10.58 1.59
CA HIS A 251 9.50 -9.91 0.36
C HIS A 251 10.33 -10.38 -0.83
N ILE A 252 9.78 -10.15 -2.02
CA ILE A 252 10.45 -10.21 -3.31
C ILE A 252 10.35 -8.81 -3.92
N HIS A 253 11.46 -8.32 -4.45
CA HIS A 253 11.53 -7.02 -5.11
C HIS A 253 12.22 -7.17 -6.46
N THR A 254 11.65 -6.61 -7.53
CA THR A 254 12.23 -6.78 -8.88
C THR A 254 13.57 -6.07 -9.09
N PHE A 255 13.91 -5.12 -8.20
CA PHE A 255 15.14 -4.34 -8.31
C PHE A 255 16.31 -4.92 -7.52
N TYR A 256 16.01 -5.76 -6.54
CA TYR A 256 17.04 -6.37 -5.69
C TYR A 256 17.19 -7.84 -6.09
N PRO A 257 18.42 -8.36 -6.17
CA PRO A 257 18.66 -9.73 -6.63
C PRO A 257 18.17 -10.78 -5.63
N ASP A 258 18.12 -10.42 -4.34
CA ASP A 258 17.84 -11.33 -3.25
C ASP A 258 16.36 -11.21 -2.81
N ALA A 259 15.68 -12.35 -2.79
CA ALA A 259 14.38 -12.48 -2.14
C ALA A 259 14.58 -12.93 -0.69
N THR A 260 13.83 -12.32 0.22
CA THR A 260 13.77 -12.77 1.63
C THR A 260 12.57 -13.68 1.89
N LEU A 261 11.57 -13.65 1.00
CA LEU A 261 10.44 -14.57 1.04
C LEU A 261 10.93 -16.01 0.82
N PRO A 262 10.51 -16.99 1.64
CA PRO A 262 10.93 -18.38 1.46
C PRO A 262 10.45 -18.98 0.11
N PRO A 263 11.27 -19.77 -0.61
CA PRO A 263 10.91 -20.34 -1.90
C PRO A 263 9.64 -21.21 -1.89
N GLU A 264 9.31 -21.87 -0.77
CA GLU A 264 8.09 -22.66 -0.64
C GLU A 264 6.80 -21.83 -0.74
N GLN A 265 6.90 -20.50 -0.65
CA GLN A 265 5.78 -19.57 -0.77
C GLN A 265 5.50 -19.14 -2.23
N PHE A 266 6.36 -19.49 -3.22
CA PHE A 266 6.18 -19.09 -4.62
C PHE A 266 6.60 -20.15 -5.66
#